data_AF-A0A8S4R3Q6-F1
#
_entry.id   AF-A0A8S4R3Q6-F1
#
_cell.length_a   1.000
_cell.length_b   1.000
_cell.length_c   1.000
_cell.angle_alpha   90.00
_cell.angle_beta   90.00
_cell.angle_gamma   90.00
#
_symmetry.space_group_name_H-M   'P 1'
#
loop_
_entity.id
_entity.type
_entity.pdbx_description
1 polymer ?
#
loop_
_entity_poly.entity_id
_entity_poly.type
_entity_poly.pdbx_seq_one_letter_code
_entity_poly.pdbx_strand_id
1 'polypeptide(L)'
;MGRETVNEYTYLGQIVQLDRNSFEKEIVRRIQLGWGAFGKLRRVFSSPIPECLKTKVFDQCVLPVMTYGAKTWTPRLIHKLQVAQRAMEIAMLGISLRDKIRNEVIRQRTKVTDIAFCVNILKWQ
;
A
#
# COMPACT_ATOMS: atom_id res chain seq x y z
N MET A 1 41.88 -13.69 -3.95
CA MET A 1 40.54 -13.63 -3.33
C MET A 1 39.68 -12.67 -4.13
N GLY A 2 38.82 -13.19 -5.00
CA GLY A 2 37.82 -12.37 -5.68
C GLY A 2 36.76 -11.96 -4.65
N ARG A 3 36.56 -10.65 -4.45
CA ARG A 3 35.39 -10.17 -3.70
C ARG A 3 34.17 -10.46 -4.55
N GLU A 4 33.38 -11.44 -4.15
CA GLU A 4 32.03 -11.62 -4.66
C GLU A 4 31.18 -10.44 -4.17
N THR A 5 31.07 -9.40 -5.00
CA THR A 5 30.09 -8.33 -4.79
C THR A 5 28.70 -8.91 -5.05
N VAL A 6 28.06 -9.41 -4.00
CA VAL A 6 26.63 -9.76 -4.03
C VAL A 6 25.86 -8.45 -4.11
N ASN A 7 25.43 -8.10 -5.33
CA ASN A 7 24.76 -6.82 -5.57
C ASN A 7 23.39 -6.74 -4.90
N GLU A 8 22.72 -7.87 -4.62
CA GLU A 8 21.36 -7.93 -4.09
C GLU A 8 21.27 -8.90 -2.90
N TYR A 9 20.90 -8.39 -1.72
CA TYR A 9 20.71 -9.20 -0.52
C TYR A 9 19.27 -9.05 0.01
N THR A 10 18.58 -10.18 0.23
CA THR A 10 17.26 -10.17 0.86
C THR A 10 17.43 -10.39 2.37
N TYR A 11 17.22 -9.34 3.16
CA TYR A 11 17.20 -9.42 4.61
C TYR A 11 15.77 -9.26 5.13
N LEU A 12 15.28 -10.23 5.90
CA LEU A 12 13.92 -10.23 6.48
C LEU A 12 12.81 -9.96 5.45
N GLY A 13 13.01 -10.38 4.19
CA GLY A 13 12.06 -10.18 3.10
C GLY A 13 12.11 -8.80 2.42
N GLN A 14 13.00 -7.91 2.87
CA GLN A 14 13.31 -6.64 2.23
C GLN A 14 14.60 -6.77 1.39
N ILE A 15 14.57 -6.28 0.15
CA ILE A 15 15.78 -6.20 -0.67
C ILE A 15 16.59 -5.00 -0.17
N VAL A 16 17.77 -5.27 0.39
CA VAL A 16 18.71 -4.26 0.89
C VAL A 16 19.83 -4.13 -0.13
N GLN A 17 19.63 -3.27 -1.13
CA GLN A 17 20.74 -2.63 -1.85
C GLN A 17 20.80 -1.18 -1.38
N LEU A 18 21.99 -0.64 -1.15
CA LEU A 18 22.22 0.77 -0.78
C LEU A 18 21.91 1.75 -1.93
N ASP A 19 21.16 1.33 -2.94
CA ASP A 19 20.80 2.13 -4.11
C ASP A 19 19.32 2.59 -4.04
N ARG A 20 19.01 3.69 -4.75
CA ARG A 20 17.63 4.19 -4.84
C ARG A 20 16.71 3.27 -5.65
N ASN A 21 17.26 2.40 -6.50
CA ASN A 21 16.50 1.53 -7.39
C ASN A 21 15.88 0.35 -6.63
N SER A 22 16.50 -0.11 -5.55
CA SER A 22 16.05 -1.21 -4.69
C SER A 22 14.78 -0.84 -3.94
N PHE A 23 14.70 0.39 -3.43
CA PHE A 23 13.48 0.89 -2.79
C PHE A 23 12.33 1.04 -3.78
N GLU A 24 12.61 1.46 -5.02
CA GLU A 24 11.58 1.55 -6.06
C GLU A 24 11.03 0.17 -6.44
N LYS A 25 11.91 -0.83 -6.62
CA LYS A 25 11.49 -2.23 -6.85
C LYS A 25 10.65 -2.78 -5.70
N GLU A 26 11.07 -2.53 -4.46
CA GLU A 26 10.34 -2.99 -3.28
C GLU A 26 8.96 -2.33 -3.17
N ILE A 27 8.81 -1.04 -3.49
CA ILE A 27 7.50 -0.37 -3.53
C ILE A 27 6.58 -1.01 -4.57
N VAL A 28 7.09 -1.26 -5.78
CA VAL A 28 6.32 -1.94 -6.83
C VAL A 28 5.85 -3.31 -6.35
N ARG A 29 6.75 -4.09 -5.72
CA ARG A 29 6.41 -5.38 -5.13
C ARG A 29 5.35 -5.26 -4.04
N ARG A 30 5.44 -4.27 -3.15
CA ARG A 30 4.43 -4.02 -2.09
C ARG A 30 3.07 -3.64 -2.66
N ILE A 31 3.03 -2.84 -3.73
CA ILE A 31 1.80 -2.51 -4.46
C ILE A 31 1.17 -3.79 -5.05
N GLN A 32 1.97 -4.63 -5.71
CA GLN A 32 1.50 -5.90 -6.27
C GLN A 32 0.96 -6.85 -5.19
N LEU A 33 1.67 -6.99 -4.08
CA LEU A 33 1.22 -7.79 -2.93
C LEU A 33 -0.05 -7.22 -2.31
N GLY A 34 -0.16 -5.90 -2.19
CA GLY A 34 -1.37 -5.21 -1.73
C GLY A 34 -2.57 -5.50 -2.64
N TRP A 35 -2.40 -5.42 -3.96
CA TRP A 35 -3.44 -5.82 -4.93
C TRP A 35 -3.78 -7.31 -4.83
N GLY A 36 -2.79 -8.17 -4.61
CA GLY A 36 -3.02 -9.60 -4.37
C GLY A 36 -3.87 -9.85 -3.12
N ALA A 37 -3.57 -9.18 -2.01
CA ALA A 37 -4.36 -9.25 -0.78
C ALA A 37 -5.79 -8.70 -0.99
N PHE A 38 -5.91 -7.55 -1.66
CA PHE A 38 -7.20 -6.96 -2.00
C PHE A 38 -8.03 -7.88 -2.89
N GLY A 39 -7.42 -8.49 -3.91
CA GLY A 39 -8.06 -9.42 -4.83
C GLY A 39 -8.61 -10.68 -4.15
N LYS A 40 -7.86 -11.24 -3.18
CA LYS A 40 -8.34 -12.36 -2.34
C LYS A 40 -9.60 -12.00 -1.55
N LEU A 41 -9.72 -10.73 -1.16
CA LEU A 41 -10.84 -10.19 -0.39
C LEU A 41 -11.91 -9.52 -1.26
N ARG A 42 -11.84 -9.65 -2.59
CA ARG A 42 -12.75 -8.98 -3.53
C ARG A 42 -14.23 -9.22 -3.20
N ARG A 43 -14.59 -10.44 -2.80
CA ARG A 43 -15.98 -10.77 -2.41
C ARG A 43 -16.46 -9.93 -1.22
N VAL A 44 -15.59 -9.69 -0.23
CA VAL A 44 -15.89 -8.85 0.94
C VAL A 44 -16.08 -7.40 0.50
N PHE A 45 -15.15 -6.86 -0.29
CA PHE A 45 -15.21 -5.47 -0.75
C PHE A 45 -16.40 -5.18 -1.68
N SER A 46 -16.82 -6.15 -2.50
CA SER A 46 -17.99 -6.03 -3.37
C SER A 46 -19.32 -6.41 -2.70
N SER A 47 -19.30 -6.93 -1.46
CA SER A 47 -20.54 -7.34 -0.77
C SER A 47 -21.33 -6.13 -0.23
N PRO A 48 -22.65 -6.27 -0.02
CA PRO A 48 -23.50 -5.22 0.54
C PRO A 48 -23.36 -5.11 2.08
N ILE A 49 -22.13 -5.22 2.60
CA ILE A 49 -21.83 -4.97 4.02
C ILE A 49 -21.52 -3.48 4.25
N PRO A 50 -21.72 -2.97 5.47
CA PRO A 50 -21.38 -1.59 5.82
C PRO A 50 -19.94 -1.21 5.45
N GLU A 51 -19.74 0.00 4.91
CA GLU A 51 -18.40 0.50 4.53
C GLU A 51 -17.42 0.42 5.70
N CYS A 52 -17.86 0.70 6.93
CA CYS A 52 -17.00 0.65 8.11
C CYS A 52 -16.36 -0.73 8.36
N LEU A 53 -17.03 -1.82 7.97
CA LEU A 53 -16.46 -3.17 8.06
C LEU A 53 -15.45 -3.41 6.93
N LYS A 54 -15.75 -2.93 5.72
CA LYS A 54 -14.78 -2.98 4.60
C LYS A 54 -13.51 -2.21 4.95
N THR A 55 -13.64 -1.02 5.55
CA THR A 55 -12.53 -0.21 6.05
C THR A 55 -11.66 -0.98 7.03
N LYS A 56 -12.27 -1.62 8.04
CA LYS A 56 -11.54 -2.43 9.03
C LYS A 56 -10.77 -3.58 8.37
N VAL A 57 -11.41 -4.28 7.43
CA VAL A 57 -10.77 -5.37 6.67
C VAL A 57 -9.60 -4.83 5.83
N PHE A 58 -9.75 -3.68 5.18
CA PHE A 58 -8.68 -3.05 4.43
C PHE A 58 -7.49 -2.69 5.35
N ASP A 59 -7.75 -2.01 6.46
CA ASP A 59 -6.74 -1.56 7.41
C ASP A 59 -6.00 -2.72 8.07
N GLN A 60 -6.66 -3.87 8.27
CA GLN A 60 -6.06 -5.05 8.91
C GLN A 60 -5.33 -5.97 7.93
N CYS A 61 -5.78 -6.07 6.67
CA CYS A 61 -5.29 -7.11 5.75
C CYS A 61 -4.50 -6.56 4.55
N VAL A 62 -4.81 -5.36 4.07
CA VAL A 62 -4.21 -4.78 2.86
C VAL A 62 -3.16 -3.74 3.23
N LEU A 63 -3.51 -2.84 4.16
CA LEU A 63 -2.66 -1.75 4.58
C LEU A 63 -1.30 -2.21 5.17
N PRO A 64 -1.21 -3.26 6.01
CA PRO A 64 0.08 -3.71 6.54
C PRO A 64 0.99 -4.31 5.45
N VAL A 65 0.40 -4.94 4.43
CA VAL A 65 1.13 -5.50 3.29
C VAL A 65 1.80 -4.39 2.48
N MET A 66 1.09 -3.28 2.29
CA MET A 66 1.57 -2.12 1.54
C MET A 66 2.59 -1.27 2.32
N THR A 67 2.50 -1.24 3.66
CA THR A 67 3.32 -0.35 4.52
C THR A 67 4.51 -1.04 5.17
N TYR A 68 4.69 -2.34 4.99
CA TYR A 68 5.85 -3.05 5.51
C TYR A 68 7.18 -2.47 4.95
N GLY A 69 8.12 -2.13 5.83
CA GLY A 69 9.40 -1.50 5.45
C GLY A 69 9.35 0.03 5.29
N ALA A 70 8.18 0.64 5.52
CA ALA A 70 7.93 2.06 5.30
C ALA A 70 8.86 3.03 6.04
N LYS A 71 9.48 2.61 7.15
CA LYS A 71 10.43 3.44 7.92
C LYS A 71 11.53 4.03 7.03
N THR A 72 11.95 3.28 6.00
CA THR A 72 13.07 3.62 5.12
C THR A 72 12.68 4.39 3.85
N TRP A 73 11.38 4.68 3.64
CA TRP A 73 10.91 5.24 2.38
C TRP A 73 10.86 6.77 2.35
N THR A 74 11.16 7.32 1.18
CA THR A 74 11.09 8.77 0.89
C THR A 74 9.65 9.19 0.58
N PRO A 75 9.29 10.49 0.72
CA PRO A 75 7.95 10.99 0.41
C PRO A 75 7.46 10.65 -1.01
N ARG A 76 8.38 10.65 -2.00
CA ARG A 76 8.06 10.27 -3.38
C ARG A 76 7.59 8.83 -3.51
N LEU A 77 8.19 7.91 -2.75
CA LEU A 77 7.81 6.50 -2.73
C LEU A 77 6.47 6.29 -2.03
N ILE A 78 6.24 7.00 -0.93
CA ILE A 78 4.96 6.99 -0.19
C ILE A 78 3.82 7.45 -1.11
N HIS A 79 4.06 8.46 -1.96
CA HIS A 79 3.06 8.93 -2.91
C HIS A 79 2.59 7.83 -3.87
N LYS A 80 3.48 6.94 -4.34
CA LYS A 80 3.11 5.81 -5.21
C LYS A 80 2.15 4.84 -4.51
N LEU A 81 2.39 4.59 -3.23
CA LEU A 81 1.50 3.75 -2.41
C LEU A 81 0.14 4.40 -2.18
N GLN A 82 0.09 5.72 -1.96
CA GLN A 82 -1.17 6.46 -1.82
C GLN A 82 -2.00 6.41 -3.12
N VAL A 83 -1.36 6.48 -4.29
CA VAL A 83 -2.04 6.31 -5.58
C VAL A 83 -2.64 4.91 -5.69
N ALA A 84 -1.89 3.87 -5.32
CA ALA A 84 -2.38 2.49 -5.32
C ALA A 84 -3.54 2.29 -4.32
N GLN A 85 -3.43 2.81 -3.10
CA GLN A 85 -4.48 2.79 -2.08
C GLN A 85 -5.77 3.41 -2.62
N ARG A 86 -5.67 4.60 -3.24
CA ARG A 86 -6.82 5.31 -3.80
C ARG A 86 -7.51 4.50 -4.90
N ALA A 87 -6.76 3.83 -5.76
CA ALA A 87 -7.34 2.96 -6.77
C ALA A 87 -8.11 1.78 -6.15
N MET A 88 -7.61 1.21 -5.05
CA MET A 88 -8.32 0.16 -4.29
C MET A 88 -9.57 0.70 -3.59
N GLU A 89 -9.51 1.90 -3.00
CA GLU A 89 -10.66 2.56 -2.38
C GLU A 89 -11.80 2.80 -3.38
N ILE A 90 -11.48 3.26 -4.59
CA ILE A 90 -12.44 3.45 -5.68
C ILE A 90 -13.09 2.11 -6.06
N ALA A 91 -12.27 1.07 -6.24
CA ALA A 91 -12.75 -0.27 -6.55
C ALA A 91 -13.64 -0.85 -5.43
N MET A 92 -13.30 -0.58 -4.16
CA MET A 92 -14.06 -1.01 -2.99
C MET A 92 -15.44 -0.34 -2.92
N LEU A 93 -15.54 0.92 -3.34
CA LEU A 93 -16.81 1.65 -3.42
C LEU A 93 -17.61 1.35 -4.69
N GLY A 94 -17.07 0.55 -5.63
CA GLY A 94 -17.71 0.28 -6.92
C GLY A 94 -17.82 1.52 -7.82
N ILE A 95 -16.98 2.53 -7.59
CA ILE A 95 -16.99 3.80 -8.32
C ILE A 95 -16.15 3.66 -9.59
N SER A 96 -16.56 4.31 -10.66
CA SER A 96 -15.76 4.45 -11.87
C SER A 96 -14.94 5.74 -11.83
N LEU A 97 -13.73 5.72 -12.41
CA LEU A 97 -12.94 6.94 -12.62
C LEU A 97 -13.68 7.99 -13.46
N ARG A 98 -14.66 7.56 -14.27
CA ARG A 98 -15.51 8.45 -15.09
C ARG A 98 -16.48 9.28 -14.27
N ASP A 99 -16.79 8.86 -13.05
CA ASP A 99 -17.70 9.57 -12.15
C ASP A 99 -17.06 10.87 -11.64
N LYS A 100 -15.75 11.06 -11.86
CA LYS A 100 -14.97 12.26 -11.50
C LYS A 100 -15.19 12.70 -10.04
N ILE A 101 -15.42 11.73 -9.16
CA ILE A 101 -15.62 11.97 -7.74
C ILE A 101 -14.31 12.47 -7.14
N ARG A 102 -14.41 13.55 -6.36
CA ARG A 102 -13.27 14.16 -5.68
C ARG A 102 -12.65 13.18 -4.69
N ASN A 103 -11.33 13.20 -4.60
CA ASN A 103 -10.57 12.34 -3.69
C ASN A 103 -10.95 12.55 -2.22
N GLU A 104 -11.28 13.78 -1.85
CA GLU A 104 -11.76 14.13 -0.52
C GLU A 104 -13.06 13.37 -0.17
N VAL A 105 -13.98 13.25 -1.13
CA VAL A 105 -15.27 12.55 -0.94
C VAL A 105 -15.04 11.04 -0.80
N ILE A 106 -14.16 10.47 -1.61
CA ILE A 106 -13.78 9.04 -1.51
C ILE A 106 -13.24 8.76 -0.11
N ARG A 107 -12.29 9.57 0.35
CA ARG A 107 -11.70 9.42 1.70
C ARG A 107 -12.70 9.59 2.83
N GLN A 108 -13.64 10.53 2.70
CA GLN A 108 -14.69 10.72 3.69
C GLN A 108 -15.63 9.51 3.79
N ARG A 109 -15.87 8.80 2.68
CA ARG A 109 -16.69 7.59 2.63
C ARG A 109 -15.94 6.37 3.15
N THR A 110 -14.72 6.15 2.67
CA THR A 110 -13.93 4.97 3.04
C THR A 110 -13.38 5.07 4.45
N LYS A 111 -12.95 6.26 4.90
CA LYS A 111 -12.29 6.49 6.19
C LYS A 111 -11.14 5.51 6.49
N VAL A 112 -10.54 4.98 5.43
CA VAL A 112 -9.38 4.08 5.50
C VAL A 112 -8.19 4.86 6.05
N THR A 113 -7.36 4.20 6.83
CA THR A 113 -6.18 4.84 7.42
C THR A 113 -5.22 5.27 6.30
N ASP A 114 -4.76 6.52 6.34
CA ASP A 114 -3.84 7.04 5.31
C ASP A 114 -2.46 6.37 5.44
N ILE A 115 -1.94 5.84 4.33
CA ILE A 115 -0.61 5.23 4.30
C ILE A 115 0.47 6.18 4.84
N ALA A 116 0.44 7.47 4.52
CA ALA A 116 1.41 8.43 5.03
C ALA A 116 1.31 8.61 6.55
N PHE A 117 0.10 8.53 7.12
CA PHE A 117 -0.07 8.54 8.57
C PHE A 117 0.54 7.28 9.22
N CYS A 118 0.28 6.10 8.66
CA CYS A 118 0.92 4.85 9.11
C CYS A 118 2.45 4.91 9.01
N VAL A 119 2.99 5.41 7.90
CA VAL A 119 4.44 5.55 7.72
C VAL A 119 5.04 6.49 8.76
N ASN A 120 4.36 7.60 9.08
CA ASN A 120 4.81 8.53 10.10
C ASN A 120 4.82 7.91 11.50
N ILE A 121 3.79 7.15 11.87
CA ILE A 121 3.80 6.42 13.16
C ILE A 121 4.99 5.47 13.23
N LEU A 122 5.22 4.69 12.16
CA LEU A 122 6.32 3.73 12.12
C LEU A 122 7.70 4.39 12.17
N LYS A 123 7.85 5.64 11.69
CA LYS A 123 9.15 6.35 11.72
C LYS A 123 9.58 6.79 13.12
N TRP A 124 8.64 6.95 14.06
CA TRP A 124 8.92 7.46 15.40
C TRP A 124 8.70 6.42 16.53
N GLN A 125 8.62 5.13 16.17
CA GLN A 125 8.75 3.99 17.07
C GLN A 125 10.08 3.29 16.85
#